data_AF-A0A658NQR8-F1
#
_entry.id   AF-A0A658NQR8-F1
#
_cell.length_a   1.000
_cell.length_b   1.000
_cell.length_c   1.000
_cell.angle_alpha   90.00
_cell.angle_beta   90.00
_cell.angle_gamma   90.00
#
_symmetry.space_group_name_H-M   'P 1'
#
loop_
_entity.id
_entity.type
_entity.pdbx_description
1 polymer ?
#
loop_
_entity_poly.entity_id
_entity_poly.type
_entity_poly.pdbx_seq_one_letter_code
_entity_poly.pdbx_strand_id
1 'polypeptide(L)'
;MTDRVVLAYSGGLDTSVAIGWIEQATGMEVIAVAVDLGQGGEDLDVIRQRALDCGAVEAWVADARDEFATEYCMPALKANALYM
;
A
#
# COMPACT_ATOMS: atom_id res chain seq x y z
N MET A 1 4.70 0.26 -24.84
CA MET A 1 4.68 -0.07 -23.40
C MET A 1 3.54 0.72 -22.81
N THR A 2 2.70 0.08 -22.01
CA THR A 2 1.65 0.80 -21.25
C THR A 2 2.33 1.43 -20.03
N ASP A 3 2.08 2.71 -19.78
CA ASP A 3 2.58 3.35 -18.56
C ASP A 3 1.83 2.80 -17.34
N ARG A 4 2.46 2.88 -16.17
CA ARG A 4 1.95 2.27 -14.94
C ARG A 4 1.81 3.26 -13.80
N VAL A 5 0.75 3.10 -13.02
CA VAL A 5 0.54 3.80 -11.74
C VAL A 5 0.87 2.86 -10.60
N VAL A 6 1.72 3.30 -9.67
CA VAL A 6 1.97 2.58 -8.42
C VAL A 6 1.05 3.16 -7.35
N LEU A 7 0.13 2.33 -6.85
CA LEU A 7 -0.87 2.72 -5.85
C LEU A 7 -0.45 2.22 -4.47
N ALA A 8 -0.31 3.13 -3.52
CA ALA A 8 -0.26 2.78 -2.10
C ALA A 8 -1.63 2.20 -1.70
N TYR A 9 -1.67 0.90 -1.42
CA TYR A 9 -2.89 0.12 -1.31
C TYR A 9 -3.08 -0.42 0.10
N SER A 10 -4.18 -0.03 0.75
CA SER A 10 -4.50 -0.41 2.13
C SER A 10 -5.46 -1.58 2.26
N GLY A 11 -6.04 -2.06 1.16
CA GLY A 11 -7.11 -3.07 1.18
C GLY A 11 -8.52 -2.52 1.44
N GLY A 12 -8.66 -1.23 1.73
CA GLY A 12 -9.95 -0.59 1.97
C GLY A 12 -10.83 -0.48 0.72
N LEU A 13 -12.11 -0.15 0.92
CA LEU A 13 -13.08 0.03 -0.18
C LEU A 13 -12.59 1.03 -1.22
N ASP A 14 -12.22 2.23 -0.76
CA ASP A 14 -11.88 3.35 -1.65
C ASP A 14 -10.67 3.04 -2.53
N THR A 15 -9.60 2.49 -1.94
CA THR A 15 -8.38 2.13 -2.67
C THR A 15 -8.59 0.90 -3.57
N SER A 16 -9.54 0.02 -3.26
CA SER A 16 -9.91 -1.12 -4.12
C SER A 16 -10.68 -0.68 -5.35
N VAL A 17 -11.66 0.21 -5.18
CA VAL A 17 -12.39 0.81 -6.31
C VAL A 17 -11.47 1.71 -7.15
N ALA A 18 -10.52 2.38 -6.51
CA ALA A 18 -9.57 3.25 -7.21
C ALA A 18 -8.73 2.52 -8.27
N ILE A 19 -8.45 1.22 -8.11
CA ILE A 19 -7.67 0.42 -9.08
C ILE A 19 -8.35 0.47 -10.46
N GLY A 20 -9.60 0.02 -10.54
CA GLY A 20 -10.36 0.05 -11.79
C GLY A 20 -10.68 1.47 -12.27
N TRP A 21 -10.86 2.41 -11.34
CA TRP A 21 -11.09 3.82 -11.71
C TRP A 21 -9.87 4.46 -12.37
N ILE A 22 -8.66 4.22 -11.86
CA ILE A 22 -7.40 4.73 -12.44
C ILE A 22 -7.24 4.18 -13.84
N GLU A 23 -7.44 2.86 -14.03
CA GLU A 23 -7.36 2.24 -15.35
C GLU A 23 -8.34 2.89 -16.33
N GLN A 24 -9.61 3.07 -15.94
CA GLN A 24 -10.62 3.70 -16.80
C GLN A 24 -10.32 5.18 -17.10
N ALA A 25 -9.81 5.93 -16.13
CA ALA A 25 -9.57 7.36 -16.26
C ALA A 25 -8.29 7.68 -17.05
N THR A 26 -7.29 6.79 -17.01
CA THR A 26 -5.94 7.06 -17.53
C THR A 26 -5.50 6.13 -18.65
N GLY A 27 -6.11 4.94 -18.77
CA GLY A 27 -5.66 3.86 -19.65
C GLY A 27 -4.36 3.19 -19.19
N MET A 28 -3.89 3.48 -17.97
CA MET A 28 -2.65 2.94 -17.39
C MET A 28 -2.94 1.69 -16.55
N GLU A 29 -1.98 0.77 -16.51
CA GLU A 29 -2.04 -0.37 -15.61
C GLU A 29 -1.74 0.05 -14.17
N VAL A 30 -2.37 -0.60 -13.19
CA VAL A 30 -2.14 -0.32 -11.76
C VAL A 30 -1.31 -1.44 -11.12
N ILE A 31 -0.21 -1.05 -10.48
CA ILE A 31 0.55 -1.89 -9.55
C ILE A 31 0.14 -1.49 -8.13
N ALA A 32 -0.47 -2.41 -7.39
CA ALA A 32 -0.82 -2.18 -5.99
C ALA A 32 0.33 -2.56 -5.06
N VAL A 33 0.66 -1.70 -4.10
CA VAL A 33 1.68 -1.98 -3.09
C VAL A 33 1.09 -1.77 -1.70
N ALA A 34 0.97 -2.86 -0.95
CA ALA A 34 0.65 -2.84 0.47
C ALA A 34 1.95 -2.95 1.29
N VAL A 35 2.00 -2.26 2.42
CA VAL A 35 3.16 -2.28 3.32
C VAL A 35 2.70 -2.74 4.71
N ASP A 36 3.35 -3.76 5.26
CA ASP A 36 3.19 -4.16 6.66
C ASP A 36 4.00 -3.21 7.54
N LEU A 37 3.29 -2.44 8.35
CA LEU A 37 3.85 -1.59 9.41
C LEU A 37 3.41 -2.07 10.80
N GLY A 38 2.84 -3.28 10.89
CA GLY A 38 2.30 -3.85 12.13
C GLY A 38 0.86 -3.44 12.42
N GLN A 39 0.09 -3.03 11.41
CA GLN A 39 -1.31 -2.59 11.56
C GLN A 39 -2.25 -3.70 12.07
N GLY A 40 -1.87 -4.97 11.92
CA GLY A 40 -2.74 -6.11 12.22
C GLY A 40 -4.00 -6.14 11.35
N GLY A 41 -5.05 -6.80 11.82
CA GLY A 41 -6.32 -6.90 11.11
C GLY A 41 -6.34 -8.03 10.09
N GLU A 42 -6.70 -7.72 8.85
CA GLU A 42 -6.76 -8.72 7.77
C GLU A 42 -5.36 -9.20 7.37
N ASP A 43 -5.29 -10.45 6.93
CA ASP A 43 -4.08 -11.02 6.35
C ASP A 43 -3.68 -10.25 5.08
N LEU A 44 -2.40 -9.90 4.99
CA LEU A 44 -1.86 -9.13 3.87
C LEU A 44 -1.92 -9.90 2.55
N ASP A 45 -1.93 -11.23 2.58
CA ASP A 45 -2.14 -12.04 1.38
C ASP A 45 -3.59 -11.91 0.88
N VAL A 46 -4.57 -11.74 1.79
CA VAL A 46 -5.97 -11.46 1.41
C VAL A 46 -6.08 -10.07 0.79
N ILE A 47 -5.40 -9.07 1.37
CA ILE A 47 -5.34 -7.71 0.80
C ILE A 47 -4.69 -7.75 -0.58
N ARG A 48 -3.57 -8.45 -0.74
CA ARG A 48 -2.88 -8.63 -2.02
C ARG A 48 -3.81 -9.25 -3.07
N GLN A 49 -4.52 -10.32 -2.72
CA GLN A 49 -5.45 -10.97 -3.63
C GLN A 49 -6.61 -10.04 -4.02
N ARG A 50 -7.15 -9.28 -3.07
CA ARG A 50 -8.21 -8.29 -3.33
C ARG A 50 -7.79 -7.25 -4.38
N ALA A 51 -6.53 -6.78 -4.35
CA ALA A 51 -6.04 -5.85 -5.37
C ALA A 51 -6.05 -6.46 -6.77
N LEU A 52 -5.63 -7.71 -6.91
CA LEU A 52 -5.65 -8.44 -8.18
C LEU A 52 -7.09 -8.63 -8.68
N ASP A 53 -7.99 -9.03 -7.78
CA ASP A 53 -9.41 -9.21 -8.08
C ASP A 53 -10.09 -7.89 -8.50
N CYS A 54 -9.54 -6.74 -8.07
CA CYS A 54 -10.01 -5.40 -8.42
C CYS A 54 -9.36 -4.83 -9.69
N GLY A 55 -8.46 -5.56 -10.36
CA GLY A 55 -7.90 -5.19 -11.66
C GLY A 55 -6.43 -4.73 -11.65
N ALA A 56 -5.70 -4.88 -10.55
CA ALA A 56 -4.27 -4.57 -10.55
C ALA A 56 -3.50 -5.59 -11.41
N VAL A 57 -2.56 -5.12 -12.22
CA VAL A 57 -1.69 -6.00 -13.05
C VAL A 57 -0.68 -6.76 -12.18
N GLU A 58 -0.28 -6.14 -11.07
CA GLU A 58 0.62 -6.70 -10.08
C GLU A 58 0.21 -6.21 -8.68
N ALA A 59 0.40 -7.06 -7.66
CA ALA A 59 0.16 -6.71 -6.27
C ALA A 59 1.32 -7.21 -5.40
N TRP A 60 1.93 -6.28 -4.65
CA TRP A 60 3.09 -6.51 -3.81
C TRP A 60 2.76 -6.23 -2.34
N VAL A 61 3.36 -7.02 -1.46
CA VAL A 61 3.34 -6.80 -0.01
C VAL A 61 4.79 -6.65 0.43
N ALA A 62 5.12 -5.52 1.06
CA ALA A 62 6.42 -5.28 1.65
C ALA A 62 6.32 -5.38 3.17
N ASP A 63 7.10 -6.27 3.80
CA ASP A 63 7.27 -6.26 5.26
C ASP A 63 8.30 -5.19 5.64
N ALA A 64 7.82 -4.09 6.21
CA ALA A 64 8.65 -2.94 6.60
C ALA A 64 8.57 -2.66 8.10
N ARG A 65 8.15 -3.63 8.92
CA ARG A 65 7.97 -3.43 10.37
C ARG A 65 9.26 -3.04 11.07
N ASP A 66 10.34 -3.75 10.77
CA ASP A 66 11.66 -3.48 11.35
C ASP A 66 12.19 -2.13 10.86
N GLU A 67 12.13 -1.86 9.55
CA GLU A 67 12.54 -0.59 8.95
C GLU A 67 11.77 0.59 9.57
N PHE A 68 10.45 0.47 9.69
CA PHE A 68 9.59 1.47 10.33
C PHE A 68 10.01 1.74 11.78
N ALA A 69 10.25 0.68 12.56
CA ALA A 69 10.68 0.83 13.95
C ALA A 69 12.06 1.49 14.07
N THR A 70 13.05 1.05 13.29
CA THR A 70 14.44 1.50 13.43
C THR A 70 14.72 2.83 12.76
N GLU A 71 14.10 3.11 11.62
CA GLU A 71 14.42 4.28 10.79
C GLU A 71 13.41 5.42 10.93
N TYR A 72 12.22 5.16 11.49
CA TYR A 72 11.19 6.19 11.66
C TYR A 72 10.80 6.38 13.13
N CYS A 73 10.41 5.31 13.84
CA CYS A 73 10.02 5.41 15.25
C CYS A 73 11.21 5.80 16.14
N MET A 74 12.38 5.17 15.95
CA MET A 74 13.55 5.45 16.78
C MET A 74 14.08 6.88 16.63
N PRO A 75 14.18 7.48 15.42
CA PRO A 75 14.50 8.91 15.29
C PRO A 75 13.46 9.83 15.95
N ALA A 76 12.17 9.54 15.79
CA ALA A 76 11.11 10.32 16.44
C ALA A 76 11.24 10.27 17.97
N LEU A 77 11.51 9.09 18.54
CA LEU A 77 11.75 8.91 19.97
C LEU A 77 12.99 9.68 20.43
N LYS A 78 14.12 9.57 19.72
CA LYS A 78 15.37 10.30 20.04
C LYS A 78 15.18 11.81 20.03
N ALA A 79 14.30 12.33 19.18
CA ALA A 79 13.99 13.74 19.08
C ALA A 79 12.97 14.22 20.13
N ASN A 80 12.39 13.33 20.93
CA ASN A 80 11.19 13.60 21.73
C ASN A 80 10.10 14.27 20.89
N ALA A 81 9.87 13.74 19.68
CA ALA A 81 8.96 14.33 18.72
C ALA A 81 7.53 14.41 19.30
N LEU A 82 7.08 15.63 19.55
CA LEU A 82 5.74 15.96 20.02
C LEU A 82 5.16 17.01 19.09
N TYR A 83 4.10 16.64 18.38
CA TYR A 83 3.34 17.58 17.57
C TYR A 83 2.48 18.44 18.52
N MET A 84 2.60 19.77 18.41
CA MET A 84 1.85 20.74 19.22
C MET A 84 0.53 21.12 18.56
#